data_AF-U9SHG8-F1
#
_entry.id   AF-U9SHG8-F1
#
_cell.length_a   1.000
_cell.length_b   1.000
_cell.length_c   1.000
_cell.angle_alpha   90.00
_cell.angle_beta   90.00
_cell.angle_gamma   90.00
#
_symmetry.space_group_name_H-M   'P 1'
#
loop_
_entity.id
_entity.type
_entity.pdbx_description
1 polymer ?
#
loop_
_entity_poly.entity_id
_entity_poly.type
_entity_poly.pdbx_seq_one_letter_code
_entity_poly.pdbx_strand_id
1 'polypeptide(L)'
;MCKKRHLPMQQILQSYQNHLISKIHEAGKLADIDPTPFIAKLTSLSCWSFSSTNWSSYALVRGCLPKLFIDLFVDLSIPRNSAIKVIAAIHNNFVQNSEEFGIRVLMRKVDGKTR
;
A
#
# COMPACT_ATOMS: atom_id res chain seq x y z
N MET A 1 -12.18 -18.17 -1.66
CA MET A 1 -11.54 -17.59 -2.87
C MET A 1 -10.67 -18.66 -3.53
N CYS A 2 -10.76 -18.84 -4.85
CA CYS A 2 -9.93 -19.83 -5.57
C CYS A 2 -8.43 -19.51 -5.43
N LYS A 3 -7.59 -20.54 -5.23
CA LYS A 3 -6.11 -20.44 -5.19
C LYS A 3 -5.53 -19.65 -6.38
N LYS A 4 -6.18 -19.70 -7.55
CA LYS A 4 -5.80 -18.95 -8.76
C LYS A 4 -5.88 -17.41 -8.64
N ARG A 5 -6.69 -16.87 -7.73
CA ARG A 5 -6.83 -15.42 -7.49
C ARG A 5 -6.00 -14.90 -6.31
N HIS A 6 -5.40 -15.82 -5.54
CA HIS A 6 -4.54 -15.50 -4.41
C HIS A 6 -3.17 -14.99 -4.88
N LEU A 7 -2.60 -15.69 -5.86
CA LEU A 7 -1.27 -15.39 -6.40
C LEU A 7 -1.16 -13.96 -6.97
N PRO A 8 -2.11 -13.48 -7.79
CA PRO A 8 -2.03 -12.12 -8.34
C PRO A 8 -2.13 -11.04 -7.25
N MET A 9 -3.00 -11.23 -6.25
CA MET A 9 -3.20 -10.24 -5.19
C MET A 9 -1.98 -10.12 -4.26
N GLN A 10 -1.36 -11.26 -3.93
CA GLN A 10 -0.09 -11.27 -3.20
C GLN A 10 1.03 -10.60 -4.01
N GLN A 11 1.13 -10.85 -5.32
CA GLN A 11 2.12 -10.21 -6.18
C GLN A 11 1.94 -8.69 -6.26
N ILE A 12 0.70 -8.21 -6.39
CA ILE A 12 0.40 -6.77 -6.42
C ILE A 12 0.78 -6.11 -5.08
N LEU A 13 0.43 -6.74 -3.95
CA LEU A 13 0.78 -6.22 -2.62
C LEU A 13 2.28 -6.24 -2.36
N GLN A 14 2.97 -7.31 -2.77
CA GLN A 14 4.43 -7.41 -2.64
C GLN A 14 5.13 -6.37 -3.51
N SER A 15 4.69 -6.17 -4.75
CA SER A 15 5.19 -5.11 -5.63
C SER A 15 5.00 -3.73 -5.00
N TYR A 16 3.82 -3.49 -4.43
CA TYR A 16 3.50 -2.26 -3.73
C TYR A 16 4.39 -2.03 -2.50
N GLN A 17 4.57 -3.06 -1.65
CA GLN A 17 5.47 -3.02 -0.50
C GLN A 17 6.91 -2.70 -0.91
N ASN A 18 7.42 -3.38 -1.94
CA ASN A 18 8.77 -3.19 -2.46
C ASN A 18 8.97 -1.77 -3.00
N HIS A 19 7.98 -1.25 -3.73
CA HIS A 19 8.04 0.12 -4.26
C HIS A 19 8.12 1.15 -3.12
N LEU A 20 7.40 0.93 -2.03
CA LEU A 20 7.40 1.82 -0.87
C LEU A 20 8.72 1.75 -0.09
N ILE A 21 9.26 0.55 0.12
CA ILE A 21 10.59 0.36 0.74
C ILE A 21 11.66 1.06 -0.09
N SER A 22 11.61 0.93 -1.42
CA SER A 22 12.54 1.62 -2.33
C SER A 22 12.45 3.14 -2.20
N LYS A 23 11.24 3.70 -2.11
CA LYS A 23 11.05 5.16 -1.93
C LYS A 23 11.52 5.66 -0.57
N ILE A 24 11.35 4.87 0.50
CA ILE A 24 11.89 5.19 1.82
C ILE A 24 13.43 5.17 1.79
N HIS A 25 14.03 4.20 1.10
CA HIS A 25 15.48 4.17 0.91
C HIS A 25 16.01 5.39 0.14
N GLU A 26 15.34 5.79 -0.94
CA GLU A 26 15.70 7.00 -1.71
C GLU A 26 15.57 8.26 -0.84
N ALA A 27 14.46 8.38 -0.10
CA ALA A 27 14.23 9.48 0.82
C ALA A 27 15.29 9.57 1.93
N GLY A 28 15.62 8.44 2.57
CA GLY A 28 16.65 8.39 3.61
C GLY A 28 18.03 8.78 3.08
N LYS A 29 18.41 8.32 1.88
CA LYS A 29 19.66 8.75 1.22
C LYS A 29 19.70 10.25 0.93
N LEU A 30 18.58 10.83 0.48
CA LEU A 30 18.50 12.25 0.18
C LEU A 30 18.50 13.13 1.44
N ALA A 31 17.94 12.62 2.54
CA ALA A 31 17.87 13.32 3.81
C ALA A 31 19.08 13.07 4.74
N ASP A 32 20.01 12.19 4.34
CA ASP A 32 21.12 11.69 5.18
C ASP A 32 20.62 11.08 6.51
N ILE A 33 19.52 10.32 6.46
CA ILE A 33 18.87 9.67 7.60
C ILE A 33 18.85 8.16 7.34
N ASP A 34 19.12 7.36 8.38
CA ASP A 34 18.98 5.90 8.31
C ASP A 34 17.50 5.51 8.03
N PRO A 35 17.18 4.88 6.88
CA PRO A 35 15.83 4.47 6.54
C PRO A 35 15.38 3.20 7.29
N THR A 36 16.30 2.47 7.92
CA THR A 36 16.04 1.17 8.59
C THR A 36 14.88 1.20 9.59
N PRO A 37 14.78 2.15 10.54
CA PRO A 37 13.65 2.21 11.49
C PRO A 37 12.29 2.42 10.79
N PHE A 38 12.27 3.17 9.69
CA PHE A 38 11.07 3.43 8.91
C PHE A 38 10.63 2.18 8.14
N ILE A 39 11.59 1.46 7.57
CA ILE A 39 11.34 0.17 6.91
C ILE A 39 10.85 -0.86 7.92
N ALA A 40 11.43 -0.94 9.12
CA ALA A 40 10.98 -1.85 10.18
C ALA A 40 9.55 -1.54 10.64
N LYS A 41 9.24 -0.26 10.88
CA LYS A 41 7.87 0.19 11.19
C LYS A 41 6.92 -0.19 10.06
N LEU A 42 7.35 -0.05 8.81
CA LEU A 42 6.54 -0.41 7.67
C LEU A 42 6.28 -1.92 7.60
N THR A 43 7.31 -2.75 7.65
CA THR A 43 7.18 -4.22 7.53
C THR A 43 6.46 -4.84 8.72
N SER A 44 6.48 -4.19 9.89
CA SER A 44 5.69 -4.61 11.06
C SER A 44 4.18 -4.43 10.92
N LEU A 45 3.70 -3.69 9.91
CA LEU A 45 2.27 -3.46 9.74
C LEU A 45 1.55 -4.78 9.42
N SER A 46 0.53 -5.08 10.22
CA SER A 46 -0.30 -6.28 10.09
C SER A 46 -1.05 -6.37 8.75
N CYS A 47 -1.15 -5.25 8.01
CA CYS A 47 -1.77 -5.22 6.69
C CYS A 47 -1.00 -6.03 5.62
N TRP A 48 0.30 -6.32 5.84
CA TRP A 48 1.11 -7.13 4.92
C TRP A 48 0.84 -8.63 5.02
N SER A 49 0.36 -9.12 6.18
CA SER A 49 -0.13 -10.49 6.36
C SER A 49 -1.53 -10.67 5.75
N PHE A 50 -1.69 -10.22 4.50
CA PHE A 50 -2.92 -10.32 3.76
C PHE A 50 -3.32 -11.79 3.58
N SER A 51 -4.46 -12.17 4.15
CA SER A 51 -5.20 -13.35 3.70
C SER A 51 -6.28 -12.89 2.74
N SER A 52 -6.45 -13.60 1.62
CA SER A 52 -7.57 -13.38 0.69
C SER A 52 -8.96 -13.44 1.34
N THR A 53 -9.08 -13.94 2.56
CA THR A 53 -10.34 -13.97 3.32
C THR A 53 -10.57 -12.73 4.18
N ASN A 54 -9.57 -11.86 4.38
CA ASN A 54 -9.67 -10.75 5.32
C ASN A 54 -9.81 -9.41 4.59
N TRP A 55 -11.05 -9.06 4.27
CA TRP A 55 -11.41 -7.82 3.58
C TRP A 55 -10.99 -6.56 4.35
N SER A 56 -10.86 -6.67 5.67
CA SER A 56 -10.38 -5.60 6.55
C SER A 56 -8.94 -5.18 6.21
N SER A 57 -8.07 -6.12 5.82
CA SER A 57 -6.70 -5.83 5.39
C SER A 57 -6.66 -5.03 4.08
N TYR A 58 -7.60 -5.27 3.15
CA TYR A 58 -7.70 -4.47 1.92
C TYR A 58 -8.20 -3.05 2.21
N ALA A 59 -9.20 -2.90 3.09
CA ALA A 59 -9.67 -1.60 3.53
C ALA A 59 -8.57 -0.80 4.26
N LEU A 60 -7.71 -1.48 5.03
CA LEU A 60 -6.53 -0.87 5.64
C LEU A 60 -5.52 -0.39 4.59
N VAL A 61 -5.24 -1.17 3.54
CA VAL A 61 -4.36 -0.77 2.43
C VAL A 61 -4.94 0.43 1.64
N ARG A 62 -6.27 0.46 1.43
CA ARG A 62 -6.97 1.56 0.74
C ARG A 62 -7.11 2.84 1.55
N GLY A 63 -7.38 2.74 2.85
CA GLY A 63 -7.73 3.90 3.68
C GLY A 63 -6.64 4.32 4.67
N CYS A 64 -6.08 3.37 5.43
CA CYS A 64 -5.18 3.68 6.56
C CYS A 64 -3.73 3.86 6.11
N LEU A 65 -3.31 3.03 5.16
CA LEU A 65 -1.93 2.98 4.69
C LEU A 65 -1.45 4.31 4.08
N PRO A 66 -2.22 4.99 3.19
CA PRO A 66 -1.78 6.26 2.62
C PRO A 66 -1.46 7.31 3.68
N LYS A 67 -2.23 7.33 4.79
CA LYS A 67 -1.99 8.26 5.90
C LYS A 67 -0.71 7.93 6.67
N LEU A 68 -0.54 6.66 7.06
CA LEU A 68 0.68 6.19 7.75
C LEU A 68 1.95 6.46 6.93
N PHE A 69 1.85 6.34 5.61
CA PHE A 69 2.95 6.65 4.70
C PHE A 69 3.27 8.13 4.62
N ILE A 70 2.27 9.00 4.58
CA ILE A 70 2.50 10.44 4.62
C ILE A 70 3.24 10.81 5.90
N ASP A 71 2.82 10.25 7.04
CA ASP A 71 3.46 10.52 8.34
C ASP A 71 4.92 10.03 8.37
N LEU A 72 5.21 8.83 7.83
CA LEU A 72 6.58 8.30 7.68
C LEU A 72 7.49 9.22 6.84
N PHE A 73 6.96 9.77 5.74
CA PHE A 73 7.73 10.69 4.89
C PHE A 73 7.94 12.05 5.55
N VAL A 74 6.96 12.53 6.30
CA VAL A 74 7.11 13.75 7.11
C VAL A 74 8.17 13.57 8.18
N ASP A 75 8.22 12.41 8.85
CA ASP A 75 9.27 12.07 9.82
C ASP A 75 10.67 12.00 9.17
N LEU A 76 10.75 11.68 7.87
CA LEU A 76 11.97 11.74 7.06
C LEU A 76 12.31 13.18 6.57
N SER A 77 11.69 14.19 7.16
CA SER A 77 11.85 15.60 6.79
C SER A 77 11.40 15.94 5.36
N ILE A 78 10.59 15.08 4.71
CA ILE A 78 9.99 15.40 3.41
C ILE A 78 8.77 16.29 3.64
N PRO A 79 8.64 17.43 2.92
CA PRO A 79 7.47 18.27 3.02
C PRO A 79 6.17 17.48 2.79
N ARG A 80 5.19 17.67 3.68
CA ARG A 80 3.92 16.95 3.65
C ARG A 80 3.24 16.98 2.27
N ASN A 81 3.31 18.12 1.57
CA ASN A 81 2.73 18.29 0.25
C ASN A 81 3.42 17.41 -0.82
N SER A 82 4.74 17.24 -0.71
CA SER A 82 5.51 16.35 -1.58
C SER A 82 5.21 14.88 -1.28
N ALA A 83 5.14 14.53 0.01
CA ALA A 83 4.76 13.19 0.46
C ALA A 83 3.38 12.78 -0.08
N ILE A 84 2.38 13.64 0.05
CA ILE A 84 1.01 13.38 -0.46
C ILE A 84 1.02 13.06 -1.96
N LYS A 85 1.78 13.81 -2.78
CA LYS A 85 1.85 13.60 -4.23
C LYS A 85 2.46 12.24 -4.57
N VAL A 86 3.56 11.88 -3.91
CA VAL A 86 4.24 10.59 -4.12
C VAL A 86 3.33 9.44 -3.70
N ILE A 87 2.72 9.53 -2.52
CA ILE A 87 1.82 8.49 -2.02
C ILE A 87 0.56 8.36 -2.88
N ALA A 88 -0.03 9.47 -3.33
CA ALA A 88 -1.19 9.44 -4.22
C ALA A 88 -0.87 8.75 -5.55
N ALA A 89 0.29 9.04 -6.15
CA ALA A 89 0.71 8.38 -7.40
C ALA A 89 0.90 6.86 -7.21
N ILE A 90 1.58 6.46 -6.14
CA ILE A 90 1.81 5.05 -5.79
C ILE A 90 0.48 4.34 -5.52
N HIS A 91 -0.43 4.99 -4.80
CA HIS A 91 -1.75 4.46 -4.48
C HIS A 91 -2.63 4.30 -5.72
N ASN A 92 -2.65 5.29 -6.61
CA ASN A 92 -3.42 5.23 -7.85
C ASN A 92 -2.94 4.08 -8.75
N ASN A 93 -1.62 3.89 -8.87
CA ASN A 93 -1.05 2.76 -9.59
C ASN A 93 -1.50 1.42 -8.97
N PHE A 94 -1.50 1.30 -7.64
CA PHE A 94 -1.99 0.09 -6.97
C PHE A 94 -3.48 -0.18 -7.26
N VAL A 95 -4.33 0.85 -7.17
CA VAL A 95 -5.76 0.72 -7.45
C VAL A 95 -5.99 0.28 -8.90
N GLN A 96 -5.32 0.91 -9.85
CA GLN A 96 -5.44 0.59 -11.27
C GLN A 96 -5.00 -0.86 -11.56
N ASN A 97 -3.85 -1.29 -11.04
CA ASN A 97 -3.40 -2.67 -11.16
C ASN A 97 -4.41 -3.65 -10.51
N SER A 98 -4.97 -3.31 -9.35
CA SER A 98 -5.98 -4.16 -8.70
C SER A 98 -7.27 -4.29 -9.51
N GLU A 99 -7.65 -3.25 -10.26
CA GLU A 99 -8.83 -3.27 -11.12
C GLU A 99 -8.62 -4.09 -12.40
N GLU A 100 -7.44 -4.00 -13.00
CA GLU A 100 -7.05 -4.70 -14.23
C GLU A 100 -7.05 -6.23 -14.05
N PHE A 101 -6.60 -6.73 -12.88
CA PHE A 101 -6.60 -8.15 -12.56
C PHE A 101 -8.01 -8.75 -12.25
N GLY A 102 -9.09 -8.05 -12.58
CA GLY A 102 -10.47 -8.57 -12.46
C GLY A 102 -10.99 -8.64 -11.02
N ILE A 103 -10.36 -7.94 -10.07
CA ILE A 103 -10.85 -7.85 -8.68
C ILE A 103 -12.15 -7.01 -8.60
N ARG A 104 -12.54 -6.30 -9.67
CA ARG A 104 -13.81 -5.54 -9.75
C ARG A 104 -15.07 -6.33 -9.35
N VAL A 105 -15.15 -7.63 -9.61
CA VAL A 105 -16.30 -8.47 -9.21
C VAL A 105 -16.37 -8.64 -7.68
N LEU A 106 -15.24 -8.61 -6.99
CA LEU A 106 -15.18 -8.55 -5.52
C LEU A 106 -15.44 -7.13 -5.00
N MET A 107 -14.96 -6.10 -5.72
CA MET A 107 -15.12 -4.68 -5.34
C MET A 107 -16.58 -4.23 -5.31
N ARG A 108 -17.44 -4.69 -6.24
CA ARG A 108 -18.89 -4.35 -6.20
C ARG A 108 -19.61 -4.85 -4.95
N LYS A 109 -19.09 -5.87 -4.27
CA LYS A 109 -19.73 -6.45 -3.08
C LYS A 109 -19.47 -5.63 -1.80
N VAL A 110 -18.51 -4.70 -1.85
CA VAL A 110 -18.12 -3.84 -0.72
C VAL A 110 -19.01 -2.61 -0.58
N ASP A 111 -19.50 -2.09 -1.69
CA ASP A 111 -20.30 -0.85 -1.70
C ASP A 111 -21.76 -1.09 -1.26
N GLY A 112 -22.13 -2.33 -0.92
CA GLY A 112 -23.48 -2.61 -0.40
C GLY A 112 -24.61 -2.27 -1.39
N LYS A 113 -24.35 -2.22 -2.70
CA LYS A 113 -25.42 -2.09 -3.70
C LYS A 113 -25.77 -3.45 -4.28
N THR A 114 -26.52 -4.20 -3.48
CA THR A 114 -27.39 -5.27 -3.99
C THR A 114 -28.49 -4.59 -4.81
N ARG A 115 -28.45 -4.75 -6.14
CA ARG A 115 -29.66 -4.95 -6.91
C ARG A 115 -29.35 -5.77 -8.15
#